data_AF-A0AAP0JHP2-F1
#
_entry.id   AF-A0AAP0JHP2-F1
#
_cell.length_a   1.000
_cell.length_b   1.000
_cell.length_c   1.000
_cell.angle_alpha   90.00
_cell.angle_beta   90.00
_cell.angle_gamma   90.00
#
_symmetry.space_group_name_H-M   'P 1'
#
loop_
_entity.id
_entity.type
_entity.pdbx_description
1 polymer ?
#
loop_
_entity_poly.entity_id
_entity_poly.type
_entity_poly.pdbx_seq_one_letter_code
_entity_poly.pdbx_strand_id
1 'polypeptide(L)'
;MYESMRFVMLPGLSSASIPFIAIQSLQFHLNPTSTNNGCCCCCCSDPKPHQISHPEPHQHHPPSLLSLQTRSPSRPISAVHAPDSAKPTKPAAVKTTAAAAAAATAAAVEAPRGLEGKWAVDSWRSKKALQLPEYPNQEDLESVLKTIEAFPPIVFAGEARSLEERLGEAALGRAFLLQGGDCAESFKEFNANNIRDTFRILLQMGVVLMFGGQMPVIKVGRMAGQFAKPRSDHFEEKNGVKLPSYRGDNVNGDAFDEKSRIPDPQRMIRAYCQAAATLNLLRAFATGGYAAMQRVTHWNLDFTEHSEQGDRQDSTSGLHYDCSAHMLWVGERTRQLDGAHVEFLRGVANPLGIKVSDKMDPNELVKLIDILNPQNKPGRITIITRMGAENMRVKLPHLIRAVRRSGQIVTWVSDPMHGNTIKAPCGLKTRPFDAIRAEVRAFFDVHDQEGSHPGGVHLEMTGQNVTECIGGSRTVTFDDLSSRYHTHCDPRLNASQSLELAFIIAERLRKRRITPTSQFSPNSMGL
;
A
#
# COMPACT_ATOMS: atom_id res chain seq x y z
N MET A 1 25.09 -8.26 -37.84
CA MET A 1 25.98 -9.11 -37.01
C MET A 1 25.86 -8.63 -35.57
N TYR A 2 25.79 -9.54 -34.61
CA TYR A 2 25.76 -9.17 -33.19
C TYR A 2 27.14 -8.73 -32.75
N GLU A 3 27.27 -7.54 -32.16
CA GLU A 3 28.48 -7.12 -31.47
C GLU A 3 28.20 -7.05 -29.97
N SER A 4 29.02 -7.77 -29.20
CA SER A 4 28.77 -8.12 -27.82
C SER A 4 29.11 -6.99 -26.85
N MET A 5 28.11 -6.31 -26.31
CA MET A 5 28.31 -5.43 -25.15
C MET A 5 28.51 -6.26 -23.89
N ARG A 6 29.73 -6.22 -23.34
CA ARG A 6 30.10 -6.93 -22.10
C ARG A 6 29.42 -6.25 -20.90
N PHE A 7 28.61 -7.00 -20.15
CA PHE A 7 28.10 -6.57 -18.86
C PHE A 7 29.25 -6.41 -17.86
N VAL A 8 29.49 -5.19 -17.39
CA VAL A 8 30.34 -4.93 -16.22
C VAL A 8 29.47 -5.09 -14.97
N MET A 9 29.28 -6.33 -14.54
CA MET A 9 28.71 -6.62 -13.22
C MET A 9 29.74 -6.25 -12.15
N LEU A 10 29.50 -5.16 -11.41
CA LEU A 10 30.32 -4.80 -10.27
C LEU A 10 30.04 -5.76 -9.10
N PRO A 11 31.04 -6.44 -8.53
CA PRO A 11 30.84 -7.38 -7.43
C PRO A 11 30.83 -6.66 -6.07
N GLY A 12 29.96 -7.09 -5.15
CA GLY A 12 30.16 -6.80 -3.71
C GLY A 12 28.96 -6.34 -2.89
N LEU A 13 27.78 -6.97 -3.01
CA LEU A 13 26.60 -6.64 -2.17
C LEU A 13 26.13 -7.80 -1.28
N SER A 14 27.10 -8.37 -0.53
CA SER A 14 26.87 -9.27 0.60
C SER A 14 26.00 -8.64 1.69
N SER A 15 24.69 -8.61 1.49
CA SER A 15 23.71 -8.64 2.58
C SER A 15 22.33 -8.98 2.03
N ALA A 16 21.92 -10.22 2.29
CA ALA A 16 20.51 -10.55 2.36
C ALA A 16 19.75 -9.52 3.19
N SER A 17 18.61 -9.06 2.67
CA SER A 17 17.53 -8.45 3.44
C SER A 17 17.26 -9.30 4.69
N ILE A 18 16.80 -8.66 5.79
CA ILE A 18 16.21 -9.38 6.93
C ILE A 18 15.27 -10.43 6.35
N PRO A 19 15.42 -11.75 6.63
CA PRO A 19 14.75 -12.82 5.89
C PRO A 19 13.22 -12.71 6.00
N PHE A 20 12.66 -11.93 5.06
CA PHE A 20 11.27 -11.57 4.84
C PHE A 20 10.41 -11.37 6.10
N ILE A 21 10.82 -10.49 7.05
CA ILE A 21 9.94 -10.04 8.17
C ILE A 21 9.43 -8.60 7.97
N ALA A 22 9.93 -7.86 6.98
CA ALA A 22 9.23 -6.69 6.46
C ALA A 22 8.06 -7.18 5.62
N ILE A 23 6.85 -7.09 6.16
CA ILE A 23 5.69 -7.74 5.56
C ILE A 23 5.14 -6.85 4.44
N GLN A 24 4.75 -7.47 3.33
CA GLN A 24 4.72 -6.85 2.00
C GLN A 24 3.32 -6.50 1.48
N SER A 25 3.27 -5.49 0.60
CA SER A 25 2.08 -5.24 -0.22
C SER A 25 2.32 -4.43 -1.51
N LEU A 26 1.40 -4.57 -2.47
CA LEU A 26 1.59 -4.15 -3.88
C LEU A 26 0.48 -3.25 -4.41
N GLN A 27 0.83 -2.18 -5.13
CA GLN A 27 -0.16 -1.22 -5.65
C GLN A 27 -0.75 -1.62 -7.01
N PHE A 28 -2.01 -1.24 -7.24
CA PHE A 28 -2.65 -1.26 -8.55
C PHE A 28 -3.05 0.13 -9.06
N HIS A 29 -2.96 0.32 -10.38
CA HIS A 29 -3.21 1.60 -11.06
C HIS A 29 -4.45 1.50 -11.95
N LEU A 30 -5.36 2.47 -11.79
CA LEU A 30 -6.51 2.75 -12.66
C LEU A 30 -6.81 4.26 -12.50
N ASN A 31 -6.72 5.03 -13.58
CA ASN A 31 -6.91 6.49 -13.56
C ASN A 31 -8.38 6.89 -13.83
N PRO A 32 -8.94 7.83 -13.06
CA PRO A 32 -10.16 8.55 -13.42
C PRO A 32 -9.82 9.92 -14.01
N THR A 33 -10.04 10.14 -15.31
CA THR A 33 -9.81 11.44 -15.96
C THR A 33 -11.04 12.34 -15.97
N SER A 34 -10.81 13.64 -15.76
CA SER A 34 -11.82 14.70 -15.87
C SER A 34 -11.97 15.23 -17.30
N THR A 35 -13.10 15.87 -17.56
CA THR A 35 -13.58 16.31 -18.89
C THR A 35 -12.87 17.53 -19.51
N ASN A 36 -13.00 17.63 -20.84
CA ASN A 36 -12.81 18.80 -21.72
C ASN A 36 -11.39 19.37 -21.90
N ASN A 37 -10.83 19.14 -23.08
CA ASN A 37 -10.88 20.15 -24.15
C ASN A 37 -10.81 19.51 -25.54
N GLY A 38 -11.48 20.11 -26.52
CA GLY A 38 -11.53 19.59 -27.89
C GLY A 38 -10.25 19.90 -28.68
N CYS A 39 -9.96 19.08 -29.70
CA CYS A 39 -8.96 19.40 -30.71
C CYS A 39 -9.41 18.93 -32.10
N CYS A 40 -8.98 19.64 -33.13
CA CYS A 40 -9.40 19.46 -34.52
C CYS A 40 -8.84 18.20 -35.17
N CYS A 41 -9.58 17.69 -36.17
CA CYS A 41 -9.06 16.72 -37.12
C CYS A 41 -7.96 17.35 -38.01
N CYS A 42 -6.90 16.59 -38.30
CA CYS A 42 -6.12 16.77 -39.52
C CYS A 42 -5.64 15.40 -40.05
N CYS A 43 -5.64 15.30 -41.37
CA CYS A 43 -5.51 14.07 -42.17
C CYS A 43 -4.18 13.34 -42.00
N CYS A 44 -4.22 12.01 -42.16
CA CYS A 44 -3.26 11.26 -42.96
C CYS A 44 -3.98 10.12 -43.70
N SER A 45 -3.56 9.87 -44.94
CA SER A 45 -4.18 8.94 -45.89
C SER A 45 -3.40 7.62 -45.95
N ASP A 46 -4.08 6.49 -46.21
CA ASP A 46 -3.42 5.30 -46.79
C ASP A 46 -4.44 4.41 -47.56
N PRO A 47 -3.98 3.50 -48.45
CA PRO A 47 -4.75 3.08 -49.63
C PRO A 47 -5.59 1.79 -49.50
N LYS A 48 -6.53 1.63 -50.45
CA LYS A 48 -7.39 0.45 -50.67
C LYS A 48 -6.60 -0.78 -51.17
N PRO A 49 -7.21 -1.98 -51.05
CA PRO A 49 -7.45 -2.74 -52.27
C PRO A 49 -8.84 -3.43 -52.41
N HIS A 50 -9.37 -3.31 -53.63
CA HIS A 50 -10.22 -4.24 -54.42
C HIS A 50 -11.58 -4.81 -53.96
N GLN A 51 -12.42 -5.06 -54.98
CA GLN A 51 -13.86 -5.34 -54.96
C GLN A 51 -14.18 -6.81 -55.24
N ILE A 52 -15.34 -7.30 -54.80
CA ILE A 52 -16.20 -8.27 -55.53
C ILE A 52 -17.69 -7.86 -55.32
N SER A 53 -18.54 -8.07 -56.33
CA SER A 53 -19.98 -7.71 -56.41
C SER A 53 -20.90 -8.95 -56.28
N HIS A 54 -22.25 -8.96 -56.25
CA HIS A 54 -23.39 -8.00 -56.38
C HIS A 54 -24.65 -8.73 -55.79
N PRO A 55 -25.94 -8.27 -55.90
CA PRO A 55 -26.54 -6.96 -56.22
C PRO A 55 -27.61 -6.47 -55.18
N GLU A 56 -28.14 -5.24 -55.34
CA GLU A 56 -29.42 -4.78 -54.75
C GLU A 56 -30.62 -5.04 -55.71
N PRO A 57 -31.89 -4.75 -55.33
CA PRO A 57 -32.44 -3.38 -55.52
C PRO A 57 -33.47 -2.90 -54.48
N HIS A 58 -33.55 -1.57 -54.24
CA HIS A 58 -34.72 -0.71 -54.62
C HIS A 58 -34.72 0.70 -53.96
N GLN A 59 -34.21 1.68 -54.72
CA GLN A 59 -34.75 3.03 -54.99
C GLN A 59 -35.62 3.78 -53.96
N HIS A 60 -35.25 5.04 -53.66
CA HIS A 60 -36.08 6.24 -53.95
C HIS A 60 -35.23 7.53 -54.00
N HIS A 61 -35.66 8.54 -54.77
CA HIS A 61 -34.88 9.75 -55.15
C HIS A 61 -35.15 11.01 -54.27
N PRO A 62 -34.19 11.97 -54.20
CA PRO A 62 -34.38 13.36 -53.75
C PRO A 62 -34.67 14.32 -54.94
N PRO A 63 -35.09 15.60 -54.73
CA PRO A 63 -34.19 16.77 -54.55
C PRO A 63 -34.77 17.80 -53.54
N SER A 64 -34.34 19.06 -53.33
CA SER A 64 -33.51 20.02 -54.09
C SER A 64 -32.86 21.10 -53.19
N LEU A 65 -31.77 21.71 -53.68
CA LEU A 65 -31.17 22.96 -53.20
C LEU A 65 -32.04 24.20 -53.49
N LEU A 66 -31.81 25.29 -52.73
CA LEU A 66 -31.75 26.66 -53.29
C LEU A 66 -30.97 27.62 -52.37
N SER A 67 -30.30 28.58 -52.99
CA SER A 67 -29.31 29.50 -52.40
C SER A 67 -29.80 30.95 -52.34
N LEU A 68 -29.20 31.76 -51.47
CA LEU A 68 -29.03 33.23 -51.56
C LEU A 68 -27.83 33.57 -50.64
N GLN A 69 -26.70 34.08 -51.14
CA GLN A 69 -26.40 35.50 -51.40
C GLN A 69 -26.55 36.40 -50.15
N THR A 70 -25.68 37.36 -49.78
CA THR A 70 -24.32 37.85 -50.11
C THR A 70 -24.15 39.11 -49.22
N ARG A 71 -22.99 39.32 -48.58
CA ARG A 71 -22.21 40.60 -48.55
C ARG A 71 -21.23 40.69 -47.37
N SER A 72 -20.02 41.12 -47.71
CA SER A 72 -18.89 41.54 -46.86
C SER A 72 -18.91 43.10 -46.74
N PRO A 73 -17.89 43.86 -46.25
CA PRO A 73 -16.53 43.46 -45.83
C PRO A 73 -15.84 44.22 -44.66
N SER A 74 -14.74 43.63 -44.14
CA SER A 74 -13.48 44.30 -43.67
C SER A 74 -13.54 45.28 -42.46
N ARG A 75 -12.48 45.55 -41.67
CA ARG A 75 -11.01 45.54 -41.87
C ARG A 75 -10.22 45.10 -40.59
N PRO A 76 -8.89 44.88 -40.67
CA PRO A 76 -8.06 44.26 -39.61
C PRO A 76 -7.19 45.28 -38.82
N ILE A 77 -6.35 44.81 -37.87
CA ILE A 77 -4.88 45.05 -37.82
C ILE A 77 -4.15 44.38 -36.61
N SER A 78 -3.00 43.79 -36.94
CA SER A 78 -1.75 43.42 -36.22
C SER A 78 -1.63 43.24 -34.69
N ALA A 79 -0.81 42.23 -34.35
CA ALA A 79 -0.03 42.13 -33.12
C ALA A 79 1.37 42.77 -33.28
N VAL A 80 1.95 43.35 -32.21
CA VAL A 80 3.41 43.44 -32.01
C VAL A 80 3.81 43.72 -30.55
N HIS A 81 4.88 43.02 -30.14
CA HIS A 81 5.94 43.39 -29.19
C HIS A 81 5.74 43.31 -27.67
N ALA A 82 6.69 42.62 -27.04
CA ALA A 82 7.09 42.72 -25.64
C ALA A 82 8.28 43.71 -25.50
N PRO A 83 8.65 44.06 -24.25
CA PRO A 83 10.07 44.29 -23.97
C PRO A 83 10.57 43.68 -22.65
N ASP A 84 11.63 42.89 -22.79
CA ASP A 84 12.89 42.85 -22.05
C ASP A 84 13.03 42.73 -20.52
N SER A 85 14.15 42.06 -20.20
CA SER A 85 14.64 41.68 -18.89
C SER A 85 15.65 42.68 -18.32
N ALA A 86 15.65 42.87 -16.99
CA ALA A 86 16.65 43.66 -16.28
C ALA A 86 17.49 42.78 -15.33
N LYS A 87 18.82 43.00 -15.32
CA LYS A 87 19.79 42.32 -14.45
C LYS A 87 19.94 43.00 -13.07
N PRO A 88 20.42 42.27 -12.04
CA PRO A 88 20.38 42.75 -10.64
C PRO A 88 21.57 43.66 -10.26
N THR A 89 21.31 44.63 -9.39
CA THR A 89 22.30 45.51 -8.76
C THR A 89 22.57 45.12 -7.29
N LYS A 90 23.86 45.14 -6.90
CA LYS A 90 24.30 44.96 -5.50
C LYS A 90 24.29 46.28 -4.73
N PRO A 91 23.98 46.27 -3.43
CA PRO A 91 24.52 47.23 -2.47
C PRO A 91 25.68 46.65 -1.64
N ALA A 92 26.42 47.53 -0.96
CA ALA A 92 27.70 47.26 -0.33
C ALA A 92 27.61 46.65 1.09
N ALA A 93 28.74 46.09 1.55
CA ALA A 93 28.91 45.57 2.89
C ALA A 93 28.97 46.66 3.96
N VAL A 94 28.28 46.44 5.09
CA VAL A 94 28.43 47.24 6.32
C VAL A 94 28.85 46.29 7.44
N LYS A 95 30.02 46.55 8.05
CA LYS A 95 30.41 45.93 9.31
C LYS A 95 29.75 46.70 10.45
N THR A 96 29.04 46.01 11.33
CA THR A 96 28.72 46.51 12.68
C THR A 96 29.09 45.46 13.71
N THR A 97 29.58 45.95 14.85
CA THR A 97 30.19 45.17 15.94
C THR A 97 29.17 44.70 16.96
N ALA A 98 29.57 43.73 17.78
CA ALA A 98 28.72 43.06 18.76
C ALA A 98 28.05 43.98 19.79
N ALA A 99 26.84 43.57 20.20
CA ALA A 99 26.29 43.83 21.53
C ALA A 99 25.58 42.55 22.01
N ALA A 100 26.14 41.87 23.00
CA ALA A 100 25.54 40.69 23.61
C ALA A 100 24.80 41.11 24.90
N ALA A 101 23.48 40.86 24.98
CA ALA A 101 22.71 40.77 26.23
C ALA A 101 21.22 40.45 25.98
N ALA A 102 20.88 39.16 25.80
CA ALA A 102 19.50 38.65 25.95
C ALA A 102 19.48 37.10 25.97
N ALA A 103 20.11 36.47 26.97
CA ALA A 103 20.21 35.03 27.10
C ALA A 103 19.66 34.53 28.45
N ALA A 104 18.34 34.48 28.57
CA ALA A 104 17.51 33.76 29.57
C ALA A 104 16.04 34.10 29.24
N THR A 105 15.05 33.19 29.22
CA THR A 105 15.06 31.75 29.53
C THR A 105 14.04 31.06 28.63
N ALA A 106 14.50 30.21 27.71
CA ALA A 106 13.64 29.29 26.98
C ALA A 106 14.33 27.93 27.00
N ALA A 107 13.84 27.04 27.86
CA ALA A 107 14.34 25.67 27.92
C ALA A 107 13.91 24.96 26.62
N ALA A 108 14.83 24.91 25.65
CA ALA A 108 14.66 24.10 24.46
C ALA A 108 14.54 22.65 24.91
N VAL A 109 13.37 22.04 24.67
CA VAL A 109 13.22 20.60 24.73
C VAL A 109 14.05 20.04 23.58
N GLU A 110 15.26 19.57 23.87
CA GLU A 110 16.08 18.88 22.87
C GLU A 110 15.30 17.67 22.36
N ALA A 111 14.92 17.71 21.09
CA ALA A 111 14.44 16.53 20.39
C ALA A 111 15.55 15.46 20.45
N PRO A 112 15.22 14.20 20.78
CA PRO A 112 16.23 13.15 20.83
C PRO A 112 16.82 12.98 19.43
N ARG A 113 18.12 13.23 19.30
CA ARG A 113 18.86 12.99 18.06
C ARG A 113 18.69 11.51 17.70
N GLY A 114 18.27 11.23 16.48
CA GLY A 114 18.01 9.87 16.01
C GLY A 114 19.26 8.98 16.08
N LEU A 115 19.03 7.67 16.01
CA LEU A 115 20.06 6.60 16.05
C LEU A 115 21.42 7.04 15.47
N GLU A 116 22.42 7.20 16.34
CA GLU A 116 23.75 7.62 15.95
C GLU A 116 24.42 6.54 15.08
N GLY A 117 24.74 6.88 13.83
CA GLY A 117 25.42 5.99 12.89
C GLY A 117 25.01 6.22 11.44
N LYS A 118 26.00 6.28 10.55
CA LYS A 118 25.76 6.27 9.09
C LYS A 118 25.10 4.95 8.72
N TRP A 119 23.94 5.01 8.08
CA TRP A 119 23.23 3.82 7.64
C TRP A 119 24.03 3.07 6.55
N ALA A 120 23.96 1.75 6.59
CA ALA A 120 24.47 0.83 5.58
C ALA A 120 23.50 -0.36 5.45
N VAL A 121 23.50 -1.05 4.29
CA VAL A 121 22.54 -2.14 3.99
C VAL A 121 22.59 -3.28 5.01
N ASP A 122 23.75 -3.51 5.62
CA ASP A 122 24.02 -4.53 6.63
C ASP A 122 23.95 -4.02 8.09
N SER A 123 23.81 -2.71 8.31
CA SER A 123 23.83 -2.09 9.65
C SER A 123 22.84 -2.71 10.65
N TRP A 124 21.69 -3.18 10.16
CA TRP A 124 20.67 -3.88 10.95
C TRP A 124 21.19 -5.16 11.62
N ARG A 125 22.22 -5.82 11.06
CA ARG A 125 22.80 -7.05 11.60
C ARG A 125 23.49 -6.84 12.95
N SER A 126 23.89 -5.61 13.25
CA SER A 126 24.44 -5.20 14.55
C SER A 126 23.35 -4.97 15.62
N LYS A 127 22.08 -4.92 15.23
CA LYS A 127 20.94 -4.62 16.11
C LYS A 127 20.22 -5.89 16.53
N LYS A 128 19.49 -5.82 17.65
CA LYS A 128 18.67 -6.94 18.12
C LYS A 128 17.52 -7.21 17.14
N ALA A 129 17.51 -8.40 16.54
CA ALA A 129 16.42 -8.87 15.70
C ALA A 129 15.52 -9.83 16.48
N LEU A 130 14.20 -9.60 16.45
CA LEU A 130 13.20 -10.51 17.02
C LEU A 130 12.52 -11.30 15.89
N GLN A 131 11.90 -12.44 16.22
CA GLN A 131 11.08 -13.25 15.31
C GLN A 131 11.81 -13.94 14.14
N LEU A 132 13.13 -13.75 14.00
CA LEU A 132 13.96 -14.52 13.06
C LEU A 132 13.87 -16.03 13.33
N PRO A 133 13.93 -16.86 12.28
CA PRO A 133 14.14 -18.30 12.44
C PRO A 133 15.61 -18.62 12.73
N GLU A 134 15.83 -19.76 13.39
CA GLU A 134 17.13 -20.40 13.56
C GLU A 134 17.25 -21.50 12.50
N TYR A 135 18.09 -21.30 11.49
CA TYR A 135 18.34 -22.30 10.45
C TYR A 135 19.43 -23.29 10.91
N PRO A 136 19.26 -24.61 10.69
CA PRO A 136 20.20 -25.62 11.21
C PRO A 136 21.53 -25.66 10.47
N ASN A 137 21.56 -25.24 9.20
CA ASN A 137 22.79 -25.12 8.40
C ASN A 137 22.96 -23.68 7.91
N GLN A 138 24.04 -23.05 8.33
CA GLN A 138 24.40 -21.67 7.98
C GLN A 138 24.99 -21.56 6.56
N GLU A 139 25.68 -22.60 6.07
CA GLU A 139 26.24 -22.62 4.71
C GLU A 139 25.12 -22.71 3.66
N ASP A 140 24.10 -23.54 3.91
CA ASP A 140 22.90 -23.62 3.07
C ASP A 140 22.15 -22.28 3.03
N LEU A 141 22.06 -21.60 4.19
CA LEU A 141 21.47 -20.27 4.27
C LEU A 141 22.26 -19.27 3.41
N GLU A 142 23.59 -19.19 3.56
CA GLU A 142 24.43 -18.27 2.79
C GLU A 142 24.40 -18.55 1.27
N SER A 143 24.34 -19.83 0.88
CA SER A 143 24.17 -20.25 -0.51
C SER A 143 22.84 -19.78 -1.12
N VAL A 144 21.74 -19.98 -0.38
CA VAL A 144 20.41 -19.47 -0.77
C VAL A 144 20.41 -17.94 -0.88
N LEU A 145 21.03 -17.26 0.08
CA LEU A 145 21.05 -15.79 0.12
C LEU A 145 21.81 -15.20 -1.08
N LYS A 146 22.96 -15.76 -1.46
CA LYS A 146 23.67 -15.41 -2.71
C LYS A 146 22.82 -15.68 -3.96
N THR A 147 22.04 -16.76 -3.95
CA THR A 147 21.16 -17.11 -5.07
C THR A 147 20.06 -16.06 -5.26
N ILE A 148 19.43 -15.61 -4.17
CA ILE A 148 18.39 -14.57 -4.20
C ILE A 148 18.98 -13.18 -4.52
N GLU A 149 20.20 -12.88 -4.08
CA GLU A 149 20.92 -11.64 -4.43
C GLU A 149 21.06 -11.50 -5.96
N ALA A 150 21.38 -12.60 -6.66
CA ALA A 150 21.52 -12.64 -8.12
C ALA A 150 20.18 -12.62 -8.89
N PHE A 151 19.04 -12.80 -8.23
CA PHE A 151 17.74 -12.75 -8.89
C PHE A 151 17.27 -11.31 -9.16
N PRO A 152 16.45 -11.09 -10.21
CA PRO A 152 15.82 -9.80 -10.48
C PRO A 152 15.01 -9.23 -9.30
N PRO A 153 14.79 -7.91 -9.25
CA PRO A 153 13.82 -7.31 -8.34
C PRO A 153 12.37 -7.73 -8.69
N ILE A 154 11.49 -7.72 -7.70
CA ILE A 154 10.05 -7.98 -7.87
C ILE A 154 9.31 -6.70 -8.33
N VAL A 155 9.71 -5.54 -7.81
CA VAL A 155 9.18 -4.21 -8.18
C VAL A 155 10.29 -3.24 -8.56
N PHE A 156 9.96 -2.21 -9.34
CA PHE A 156 10.90 -1.12 -9.64
C PHE A 156 10.77 0.05 -8.65
N ALA A 157 11.88 0.76 -8.41
CA ALA A 157 11.93 1.90 -7.49
C ALA A 157 10.93 3.02 -7.83
N GLY A 158 10.73 3.33 -9.12
CA GLY A 158 9.74 4.31 -9.59
C GLY A 158 8.30 3.95 -9.24
N GLU A 159 7.96 2.65 -9.16
CA GLU A 159 6.63 2.22 -8.73
C GLU A 159 6.41 2.46 -7.22
N ALA A 160 7.46 2.28 -6.40
CA ALA A 160 7.42 2.60 -4.97
C ALA A 160 7.27 4.11 -4.73
N ARG A 161 7.93 4.96 -5.54
CA ARG A 161 7.72 6.42 -5.54
C ARG A 161 6.28 6.80 -5.86
N SER A 162 5.72 6.26 -6.95
CA SER A 162 4.34 6.53 -7.35
C SER A 162 3.32 6.06 -6.29
N LEU A 163 3.61 4.98 -5.57
CA LEU A 163 2.83 4.58 -4.40
C LEU A 163 2.95 5.59 -3.25
N GLU A 164 4.16 6.06 -2.92
CA GLU A 164 4.37 7.04 -1.85
C GLU A 164 3.63 8.37 -2.11
N GLU A 165 3.71 8.90 -3.34
CA GLU A 165 2.98 10.11 -3.75
C GLU A 165 1.47 9.93 -3.57
N ARG A 166 0.92 8.80 -4.02
CA ARG A 166 -0.50 8.48 -3.86
C ARG A 166 -0.87 8.28 -2.38
N LEU A 167 0.00 7.69 -1.55
CA LEU A 167 -0.21 7.62 -0.10
C LEU A 167 -0.18 9.01 0.54
N GLY A 168 0.57 9.97 -0.03
CA GLY A 168 0.54 11.38 0.35
C GLY A 168 -0.84 12.00 0.15
N GLU A 169 -1.51 11.70 -0.97
CA GLU A 169 -2.91 12.08 -1.19
C GLU A 169 -3.85 11.54 -0.12
N ALA A 170 -3.61 10.33 0.39
CA ALA A 170 -4.40 9.75 1.49
C ALA A 170 -4.10 10.41 2.86
N ALA A 171 -2.84 10.74 3.16
CA ALA A 171 -2.48 11.53 4.34
C ALA A 171 -3.16 12.91 4.34
N LEU A 172 -3.27 13.54 3.18
CA LEU A 172 -3.92 14.83 2.96
C LEU A 172 -5.46 14.73 2.78
N GLY A 173 -6.05 13.54 2.93
CA GLY A 173 -7.50 13.33 2.83
C GLY A 173 -8.09 13.46 1.42
N ARG A 174 -7.25 13.50 0.38
CA ARG A 174 -7.64 13.60 -1.05
C ARG A 174 -7.83 12.23 -1.71
N ALA A 175 -7.31 11.16 -1.09
CA ALA A 175 -7.52 9.77 -1.51
C ALA A 175 -7.81 8.84 -0.30
N PHE A 176 -8.20 7.60 -0.57
CA PHE A 176 -8.43 6.58 0.45
C PHE A 176 -7.67 5.28 0.12
N LEU A 177 -6.95 4.72 1.09
CA LEU A 177 -6.22 3.47 0.94
C LEU A 177 -7.13 2.27 1.25
N LEU A 178 -7.30 1.38 0.29
CA LEU A 178 -7.78 0.02 0.47
C LEU A 178 -6.60 -0.94 0.39
N GLN A 179 -6.11 -1.40 1.55
CA GLN A 179 -5.11 -2.45 1.65
C GLN A 179 -5.80 -3.77 2.01
N GLY A 180 -5.56 -4.85 1.26
CA GLY A 180 -6.32 -6.09 1.43
C GLY A 180 -5.71 -7.32 0.76
N GLY A 181 -5.90 -8.49 1.34
CA GLY A 181 -5.48 -9.79 0.79
C GLY A 181 -5.27 -10.81 1.91
N ASP A 182 -4.45 -11.82 1.66
CA ASP A 182 -4.33 -12.96 2.57
C ASP A 182 -3.69 -12.63 3.91
N CYS A 183 -4.00 -13.45 4.93
CA CYS A 183 -3.36 -13.37 6.24
C CYS A 183 -1.89 -13.82 6.13
N ALA A 184 -1.68 -14.98 5.53
CA ALA A 184 -0.40 -15.52 5.11
C ALA A 184 -0.63 -16.18 3.74
N GLU A 185 0.20 -15.89 2.74
CA GLU A 185 0.19 -16.69 1.52
C GLU A 185 0.77 -18.08 1.81
N SER A 186 0.26 -19.10 1.13
CA SER A 186 0.78 -20.48 1.22
C SER A 186 1.24 -21.00 -0.14
N PHE A 187 2.24 -21.86 -0.09
CA PHE A 187 2.70 -22.63 -1.25
C PHE A 187 1.72 -23.72 -1.69
N LYS A 188 0.75 -24.10 -0.83
CA LYS A 188 -0.33 -25.06 -1.17
C LYS A 188 -1.49 -24.37 -1.89
N GLU A 189 -1.77 -23.12 -1.54
CA GLU A 189 -2.86 -22.33 -2.13
C GLU A 189 -2.44 -21.58 -3.41
N PHE A 190 -1.23 -21.83 -3.93
CA PHE A 190 -0.70 -21.17 -5.11
C PHE A 190 -1.39 -21.65 -6.40
N ASN A 191 -2.40 -20.92 -6.84
CA ASN A 191 -3.03 -21.10 -8.15
C ASN A 191 -3.64 -19.79 -8.66
N ALA A 192 -3.81 -19.72 -9.99
CA ALA A 192 -4.33 -18.52 -10.65
C ALA A 192 -5.77 -18.15 -10.25
N ASN A 193 -6.61 -19.11 -9.85
CA ASN A 193 -7.99 -18.81 -9.42
C ASN A 193 -8.01 -18.05 -8.10
N ASN A 194 -7.25 -18.50 -7.09
CA ASN A 194 -7.14 -17.81 -5.80
C ASN A 194 -6.62 -16.38 -5.97
N ILE A 195 -5.53 -16.21 -6.74
CA ILE A 195 -4.93 -14.90 -7.04
C ILE A 195 -5.95 -13.99 -7.74
N ARG A 196 -6.62 -14.49 -8.79
CA ARG A 196 -7.67 -13.78 -9.53
C ARG A 196 -8.84 -13.37 -8.63
N ASP A 197 -9.31 -14.27 -7.77
CA ASP A 197 -10.52 -14.03 -6.99
C ASP A 197 -10.27 -13.07 -5.81
N THR A 198 -9.09 -13.14 -5.17
CA THR A 198 -8.63 -12.12 -4.21
C THR A 198 -8.40 -10.77 -4.89
N PHE A 199 -7.81 -10.74 -6.10
CA PHE A 199 -7.69 -9.52 -6.89
C PHE A 199 -9.05 -8.94 -7.29
N ARG A 200 -10.00 -9.79 -7.71
CA ARG A 200 -11.37 -9.40 -8.06
C ARG A 200 -12.07 -8.71 -6.90
N ILE A 201 -12.00 -9.27 -5.69
CA ILE A 201 -12.70 -8.70 -4.55
C ILE A 201 -12.07 -7.37 -4.09
N LEU A 202 -10.74 -7.22 -4.20
CA LEU A 202 -10.04 -5.96 -3.98
C LEU A 202 -10.48 -4.88 -5.00
N LEU A 203 -10.65 -5.24 -6.27
CA LEU A 203 -11.20 -4.33 -7.28
C LEU A 203 -12.66 -3.97 -7.01
N GLN A 204 -13.53 -4.95 -6.70
CA GLN A 204 -14.95 -4.71 -6.43
C GLN A 204 -15.15 -3.79 -5.22
N MET A 205 -14.43 -4.04 -4.11
CA MET A 205 -14.39 -3.12 -2.97
C MET A 205 -13.89 -1.73 -3.36
N GLY A 206 -12.81 -1.66 -4.16
CA GLY A 206 -12.25 -0.39 -4.64
C GLY A 206 -13.23 0.43 -5.47
N VAL A 207 -14.09 -0.21 -6.27
CA VAL A 207 -15.18 0.42 -7.01
C VAL A 207 -16.27 0.93 -6.07
N VAL A 208 -16.74 0.11 -5.13
CA VAL A 208 -17.76 0.52 -4.12
C VAL A 208 -17.30 1.73 -3.31
N LEU A 209 -16.05 1.72 -2.83
CA LEU A 209 -15.44 2.82 -2.09
C LEU A 209 -15.30 4.09 -2.94
N MET A 210 -14.90 3.96 -4.21
CA MET A 210 -14.69 5.10 -5.11
C MET A 210 -16.01 5.79 -5.48
N PHE A 211 -17.02 5.02 -5.88
CA PHE A 211 -18.33 5.59 -6.25
C PHE A 211 -19.13 6.06 -5.03
N GLY A 212 -19.18 5.26 -3.96
CA GLY A 212 -19.94 5.62 -2.76
C GLY A 212 -19.28 6.73 -1.94
N GLY A 213 -17.96 6.66 -1.75
CA GLY A 213 -17.18 7.68 -1.04
C GLY A 213 -16.83 8.93 -1.86
N GLN A 214 -16.97 8.85 -3.20
CA GLN A 214 -16.69 9.93 -4.15
C GLN A 214 -15.26 10.49 -4.06
N MET A 215 -14.27 9.60 -3.92
CA MET A 215 -12.84 9.96 -3.88
C MET A 215 -11.95 8.86 -4.51
N PRO A 216 -10.74 9.19 -4.99
CA PRO A 216 -9.78 8.21 -5.48
C PRO A 216 -9.45 7.12 -4.44
N VAL A 217 -9.48 5.85 -4.87
CA VAL A 217 -9.14 4.70 -4.01
C VAL A 217 -7.83 4.07 -4.47
N ILE A 218 -6.84 4.12 -3.60
CA ILE A 218 -5.53 3.47 -3.75
C ILE A 218 -5.70 2.01 -3.34
N LYS A 219 -5.34 1.08 -4.22
CA LYS A 219 -5.52 -0.36 -4.00
C LYS A 219 -4.17 -1.00 -3.75
N VAL A 220 -4.00 -1.65 -2.61
CA VAL A 220 -2.73 -2.24 -2.17
C VAL A 220 -2.94 -3.70 -1.71
N GLY A 221 -2.53 -4.66 -2.53
CA GLY A 221 -2.71 -6.10 -2.27
C GLY A 221 -1.73 -6.65 -1.23
N ARG A 222 -2.22 -7.40 -0.24
CA ARG A 222 -1.41 -8.27 0.64
C ARG A 222 -1.18 -9.61 -0.08
N MET A 223 -0.30 -9.59 -1.07
CA MET A 223 -0.07 -10.68 -2.03
C MET A 223 1.42 -10.71 -2.42
N ALA A 224 1.84 -11.67 -3.24
CA ALA A 224 3.16 -11.76 -3.85
C ALA A 224 4.34 -11.61 -2.86
N GLY A 225 4.25 -12.26 -1.70
CA GLY A 225 5.34 -12.42 -0.73
C GLY A 225 4.97 -12.24 0.75
N GLN A 226 3.67 -12.21 1.06
CA GLN A 226 3.09 -12.23 2.41
C GLN A 226 3.22 -13.61 3.10
N PHE A 227 4.40 -14.26 3.02
CA PHE A 227 4.60 -15.61 3.56
C PHE A 227 4.86 -15.64 5.07
N ALA A 228 5.76 -14.79 5.59
CA ALA A 228 6.21 -14.87 6.97
C ALA A 228 5.16 -14.41 7.98
N LYS A 229 5.13 -15.05 9.15
CA LYS A 229 4.22 -14.73 10.25
C LYS A 229 4.94 -14.71 11.61
N PRO A 230 4.93 -13.58 12.33
CA PRO A 230 5.47 -13.51 13.69
C PRO A 230 4.57 -14.29 14.64
N ARG A 231 5.17 -14.93 15.65
CA ARG A 231 4.47 -15.79 16.61
C ARG A 231 4.57 -15.23 18.03
N SER A 232 3.54 -15.44 18.84
CA SER A 232 3.61 -15.15 20.28
C SER A 232 4.62 -16.07 20.96
N ASP A 233 4.55 -17.36 20.65
CA ASP A 233 5.35 -18.41 21.27
C ASP A 233 6.25 -19.10 20.24
N HIS A 234 7.47 -19.44 20.64
CA HIS A 234 8.44 -20.13 19.80
C HIS A 234 8.02 -21.58 19.48
N PHE A 235 7.19 -22.17 20.35
CA PHE A 235 6.70 -23.54 20.24
C PHE A 235 5.17 -23.58 20.17
N GLU A 236 4.67 -24.62 19.53
CA GLU A 236 3.26 -24.97 19.42
C GLU A 236 3.09 -26.38 19.99
N GLU A 237 2.12 -26.56 20.88
CA GLU A 237 1.86 -27.83 21.56
C GLU A 237 0.48 -28.36 21.17
N LYS A 238 0.42 -29.64 20.77
CA LYS A 238 -0.82 -30.36 20.45
C LYS A 238 -0.71 -31.79 20.99
N ASN A 239 -1.73 -32.22 21.72
CA ASN A 239 -1.82 -33.58 22.27
C ASN A 239 -0.56 -34.02 23.07
N GLY A 240 0.05 -33.09 23.82
CA GLY A 240 1.27 -33.32 24.61
C GLY A 240 2.58 -33.32 23.81
N VAL A 241 2.53 -33.19 22.49
CA VAL A 241 3.73 -33.06 21.63
C VAL A 241 3.99 -31.58 21.39
N LYS A 242 5.24 -31.14 21.64
CA LYS A 242 5.69 -29.74 21.52
C LYS A 242 6.71 -29.60 20.39
N LEU A 243 6.37 -28.82 19.36
CA LEU A 243 7.19 -28.59 18.17
C LEU A 243 7.43 -27.09 17.94
N PRO A 244 8.43 -26.68 17.14
CA PRO A 244 8.57 -25.29 16.72
C PRO A 244 7.28 -24.75 16.07
N SER A 245 6.94 -23.51 16.40
CA SER A 245 5.81 -22.80 15.79
C SER A 245 5.98 -22.68 14.26
N TYR A 246 4.90 -22.88 13.50
CA TYR A 246 4.85 -22.51 12.09
C TYR A 246 5.03 -20.98 11.95
N ARG A 247 6.03 -20.55 11.19
CA ARG A 247 6.43 -19.14 11.02
C ARG A 247 6.13 -18.58 9.62
N GLY A 248 5.37 -19.32 8.80
CA GLY A 248 5.10 -18.97 7.41
C GLY A 248 5.85 -19.87 6.45
N ASP A 249 5.28 -20.06 5.25
CA ASP A 249 5.77 -21.06 4.30
C ASP A 249 7.18 -20.79 3.77
N ASN A 250 7.65 -19.53 3.83
CA ASN A 250 9.02 -19.14 3.50
C ASN A 250 10.06 -19.50 4.58
N VAL A 251 9.62 -20.02 5.74
CA VAL A 251 10.48 -20.44 6.86
C VAL A 251 10.38 -21.95 7.09
N ASN A 252 9.18 -22.45 7.39
CA ASN A 252 8.91 -23.86 7.69
C ASN A 252 7.51 -24.28 7.24
N GLY A 253 7.17 -25.57 7.36
CA GLY A 253 5.89 -26.13 6.95
C GLY A 253 4.79 -25.96 8.00
N ASP A 254 3.54 -25.93 7.53
CA ASP A 254 2.32 -25.83 8.35
C ASP A 254 2.03 -27.13 9.13
N ALA A 255 2.33 -28.28 8.54
CA ALA A 255 2.08 -29.60 9.11
C ALA A 255 2.75 -29.76 10.48
N PHE A 256 2.08 -30.47 11.39
CA PHE A 256 2.51 -30.62 12.78
C PHE A 256 3.34 -31.90 12.96
N ASP A 257 4.50 -31.91 12.32
CA ASP A 257 5.51 -32.95 12.41
C ASP A 257 6.91 -32.33 12.48
N GLU A 258 7.87 -33.04 13.07
CA GLU A 258 9.22 -32.52 13.33
C GLU A 258 9.92 -32.06 12.04
N LYS A 259 9.87 -32.88 10.98
CA LYS A 259 10.49 -32.59 9.68
C LYS A 259 9.93 -31.31 9.05
N SER A 260 8.61 -31.13 9.09
CA SER A 260 7.95 -29.93 8.56
C SER A 260 8.28 -28.68 9.38
N ARG A 261 8.53 -28.79 10.69
CA ARG A 261 8.73 -27.62 11.56
C ARG A 261 10.17 -27.11 11.63
N ILE A 262 11.16 -27.87 11.17
CA ILE A 262 12.54 -27.40 10.98
C ILE A 262 12.56 -26.28 9.92
N PRO A 263 13.20 -25.12 10.19
CA PRO A 263 13.40 -24.07 9.20
C PRO A 263 14.29 -24.53 8.03
N ASP A 264 13.83 -24.29 6.80
CA ASP A 264 14.52 -24.67 5.57
C ASP A 264 14.76 -23.41 4.70
N PRO A 265 16.02 -23.01 4.46
CA PRO A 265 16.30 -21.77 3.72
C PRO A 265 15.86 -21.85 2.25
N GLN A 266 15.79 -23.03 1.63
CA GLN A 266 15.35 -23.19 0.23
C GLN A 266 13.92 -22.67 -0.01
N ARG A 267 13.11 -22.61 1.06
CA ARG A 267 11.78 -22.01 1.04
C ARG A 267 11.81 -20.52 0.67
N MET A 268 12.91 -19.80 0.88
CA MET A 268 13.04 -18.41 0.45
C MET A 268 13.14 -18.27 -1.07
N ILE A 269 13.84 -19.18 -1.76
CA ILE A 269 13.85 -19.23 -3.23
C ILE A 269 12.44 -19.56 -3.75
N ARG A 270 11.76 -20.55 -3.16
CA ARG A 270 10.38 -20.90 -3.52
C ARG A 270 9.42 -19.73 -3.31
N ALA A 271 9.55 -19.00 -2.21
CA ALA A 271 8.79 -17.79 -1.91
C ALA A 271 9.04 -16.70 -2.96
N TYR A 272 10.30 -16.44 -3.34
CA TYR A 272 10.64 -15.51 -4.42
C TYR A 272 9.98 -15.91 -5.75
N CYS A 273 10.10 -17.17 -6.16
CA CYS A 273 9.51 -17.65 -7.42
C CYS A 273 7.98 -17.52 -7.43
N GLN A 274 7.32 -17.85 -6.31
CA GLN A 274 5.88 -17.68 -6.17
C GLN A 274 5.47 -16.20 -6.16
N ALA A 275 6.23 -15.33 -5.50
CA ALA A 275 6.02 -13.89 -5.48
C ALA A 275 6.11 -13.29 -6.89
N ALA A 276 7.20 -13.57 -7.60
CA ALA A 276 7.42 -13.11 -8.98
C ALA A 276 6.30 -13.60 -9.92
N ALA A 277 5.90 -14.87 -9.84
CA ALA A 277 4.81 -15.43 -10.65
C ALA A 277 3.44 -14.83 -10.30
N THR A 278 3.16 -14.62 -9.01
CA THR A 278 1.92 -13.98 -8.52
C THR A 278 1.83 -12.54 -8.99
N LEU A 279 2.91 -11.76 -8.86
CA LEU A 279 2.93 -10.38 -9.35
C LEU A 279 2.86 -10.31 -10.87
N ASN A 280 3.55 -11.17 -11.61
CA ASN A 280 3.42 -11.20 -13.07
C ASN A 280 1.95 -11.40 -13.51
N LEU A 281 1.24 -12.35 -12.88
CA LEU A 281 -0.19 -12.57 -13.12
C LEU A 281 -1.05 -11.36 -12.71
N LEU A 282 -0.75 -10.72 -11.58
CA LEU A 282 -1.45 -9.53 -11.11
C LEU A 282 -1.22 -8.31 -12.02
N ARG A 283 -0.01 -8.11 -12.56
CA ARG A 283 0.29 -7.12 -13.60
C ARG A 283 -0.50 -7.41 -14.87
N ALA A 284 -0.50 -8.67 -15.33
CA ALA A 284 -1.27 -9.10 -16.50
C ALA A 284 -2.79 -8.89 -16.32
N PHE A 285 -3.34 -9.08 -15.11
CA PHE A 285 -4.73 -8.71 -14.85
C PHE A 285 -4.94 -7.19 -14.80
N ALA A 286 -4.00 -6.42 -14.23
CA ALA A 286 -4.10 -4.97 -14.14
C ALA A 286 -4.07 -4.28 -15.51
N THR A 287 -3.18 -4.69 -16.41
CA THR A 287 -3.01 -4.05 -17.73
C THR A 287 -3.74 -4.79 -18.86
N GLY A 288 -3.79 -6.12 -18.83
CA GLY A 288 -4.38 -6.99 -19.86
C GLY A 288 -5.91 -7.09 -19.82
N GLY A 289 -6.61 -6.01 -19.45
CA GLY A 289 -8.06 -5.91 -19.60
C GLY A 289 -8.94 -6.54 -18.50
N TYR A 290 -8.37 -7.18 -17.47
CA TYR A 290 -9.17 -7.73 -16.36
C TYR A 290 -9.55 -6.65 -15.34
N ALA A 291 -8.64 -5.72 -15.03
CA ALA A 291 -8.93 -4.53 -14.24
C ALA A 291 -9.48 -3.36 -15.08
N ALA A 292 -9.44 -3.47 -16.41
CA ALA A 292 -9.96 -2.43 -17.29
C ALA A 292 -11.47 -2.26 -17.08
N MET A 293 -11.87 -1.02 -16.80
CA MET A 293 -13.26 -0.60 -16.65
C MET A 293 -14.10 -0.89 -17.91
N GLN A 294 -13.44 -1.25 -19.03
CA GLN A 294 -13.98 -1.71 -20.31
C GLN A 294 -14.89 -2.93 -20.29
N ARG A 295 -14.72 -3.84 -19.32
CA ARG A 295 -15.69 -4.93 -19.08
C ARG A 295 -16.88 -4.47 -18.21
N VAL A 296 -16.98 -3.14 -18.04
CA VAL A 296 -18.14 -2.31 -17.70
C VAL A 296 -18.25 -1.16 -18.75
N THR A 297 -17.90 -1.43 -20.02
CA THR A 297 -17.84 -0.58 -21.24
C THR A 297 -16.62 0.35 -21.45
N HIS A 298 -16.16 0.44 -22.72
CA HIS A 298 -14.77 0.71 -23.18
C HIS A 298 -14.09 2.04 -22.73
N TRP A 299 -12.75 2.15 -22.56
CA TRP A 299 -11.71 2.57 -23.55
C TRP A 299 -10.25 2.02 -23.42
N ASN A 300 -9.47 2.25 -24.51
CA ASN A 300 -8.09 1.82 -24.82
C ASN A 300 -6.94 2.42 -23.98
N LEU A 301 -5.73 1.89 -24.22
CA LEU A 301 -4.45 2.14 -23.52
C LEU A 301 -3.56 3.17 -24.23
N ASP A 302 -2.77 3.91 -23.43
CA ASP A 302 -1.52 4.57 -23.80
C ASP A 302 -0.54 4.40 -22.63
N PHE A 303 0.70 3.92 -22.85
CA PHE A 303 1.70 3.75 -21.77
C PHE A 303 3.17 3.67 -22.23
N THR A 304 3.57 4.43 -23.24
CA THR A 304 4.93 4.36 -23.83
C THR A 304 5.83 5.55 -23.53
N GLU A 305 5.78 6.08 -22.30
CA GLU A 305 6.76 7.05 -21.81
C GLU A 305 7.22 6.69 -20.39
N HIS A 306 8.53 6.81 -20.12
CA HIS A 306 9.21 6.63 -18.81
C HIS A 306 9.42 5.18 -18.31
N SER A 307 10.28 4.41 -18.99
CA SER A 307 10.87 3.18 -18.43
C SER A 307 12.17 3.47 -17.67
N GLU A 308 12.11 3.64 -16.36
CA GLU A 308 13.30 3.71 -15.49
C GLU A 308 13.86 2.29 -15.21
N GLN A 309 15.19 2.14 -15.24
CA GLN A 309 15.86 0.84 -15.19
C GLN A 309 15.96 0.26 -13.77
N GLY A 310 15.90 -1.07 -13.65
CA GLY A 310 15.58 -1.77 -12.40
C GLY A 310 16.76 -2.14 -11.50
N ASP A 311 17.43 -1.15 -10.92
CA ASP A 311 18.45 -1.37 -9.88
C ASP A 311 17.87 -1.26 -8.45
N ARG A 312 18.44 -2.02 -7.49
CA ARG A 312 18.06 -1.96 -6.06
C ARG A 312 18.55 -0.69 -5.36
N GLN A 313 19.62 -0.10 -5.87
CA GLN A 313 19.94 1.30 -5.67
C GLN A 313 19.45 2.02 -6.91
N ASP A 314 18.53 2.97 -6.79
CA ASP A 314 18.02 3.71 -7.93
C ASP A 314 19.16 4.45 -8.64
N SER A 315 19.44 4.10 -9.89
CA SER A 315 20.51 4.67 -10.70
C SER A 315 20.32 6.16 -11.01
N THR A 316 19.10 6.70 -10.84
CA THR A 316 18.80 8.13 -10.98
C THR A 316 19.00 8.92 -9.68
N SER A 317 18.64 8.33 -8.52
CA SER A 317 18.54 9.04 -7.24
C SER A 317 19.56 8.62 -6.19
N GLY A 318 20.30 7.53 -6.41
CA GLY A 318 21.25 6.94 -5.47
C GLY A 318 20.63 6.34 -4.20
N LEU A 319 19.29 6.32 -4.06
CA LEU A 319 18.58 5.81 -2.88
C LEU A 319 18.41 4.29 -2.97
N HIS A 320 18.46 3.61 -1.82
CA HIS A 320 18.21 2.18 -1.73
C HIS A 320 16.70 1.91 -1.63
N TYR A 321 16.22 0.89 -2.34
CA TYR A 321 14.86 0.36 -2.21
C TYR A 321 14.92 -1.13 -1.88
N ASP A 322 14.03 -1.58 -1.00
CA ASP A 322 13.71 -2.99 -0.91
C ASP A 322 12.75 -3.33 -2.06
N CYS A 323 13.33 -3.77 -3.18
CA CYS A 323 12.59 -4.11 -4.39
C CYS A 323 11.84 -5.46 -4.31
N SER A 324 11.60 -5.98 -3.09
CA SER A 324 10.73 -7.16 -2.89
C SER A 324 9.23 -6.81 -2.88
N ALA A 325 8.84 -5.56 -2.59
CA ALA A 325 7.46 -5.09 -2.67
C ALA A 325 7.38 -3.55 -2.79
N HIS A 326 6.24 -3.03 -3.28
CA HIS A 326 6.04 -1.57 -3.39
C HIS A 326 6.02 -0.87 -2.02
N MET A 327 5.32 -1.46 -1.05
CA MET A 327 5.21 -0.98 0.33
C MET A 327 5.51 -2.12 1.31
N LEU A 328 6.27 -1.78 2.36
CA LEU A 328 6.58 -2.66 3.48
C LEU A 328 5.89 -2.16 4.75
N TRP A 329 5.75 -3.01 5.78
CA TRP A 329 5.46 -2.53 7.14
C TRP A 329 6.21 -3.28 8.23
N VAL A 330 6.44 -2.58 9.33
CA VAL A 330 6.93 -3.17 10.58
C VAL A 330 5.77 -3.63 11.47
N GLY A 331 5.89 -4.84 12.02
CA GLY A 331 4.85 -5.46 12.85
C GLY A 331 4.91 -5.02 14.31
N GLU A 332 3.79 -5.19 15.03
CA GLU A 332 3.68 -4.84 16.46
C GLU A 332 4.76 -5.51 17.33
N ARG A 333 5.23 -6.71 16.94
CA ARG A 333 6.26 -7.48 17.66
C ARG A 333 7.70 -7.13 17.24
N THR A 334 7.90 -6.33 16.20
CA THR A 334 9.21 -6.06 15.58
C THR A 334 9.56 -4.57 15.45
N ARG A 335 8.72 -3.67 15.97
CA ARG A 335 8.83 -2.20 15.87
C ARG A 335 9.65 -1.53 17.00
N GLN A 336 10.60 -2.24 17.60
CA GLN A 336 11.47 -1.69 18.65
C GLN A 336 12.36 -0.58 18.06
N LEU A 337 12.46 0.58 18.74
CA LEU A 337 13.19 1.76 18.24
C LEU A 337 14.66 1.48 17.91
N ASP A 338 15.30 0.60 18.68
CA ASP A 338 16.69 0.15 18.54
C ASP A 338 16.83 -1.20 17.80
N GLY A 339 15.71 -1.76 17.34
CA GLY A 339 15.63 -3.09 16.74
C GLY A 339 16.02 -3.13 15.26
N ALA A 340 16.48 -4.30 14.81
CA ALA A 340 16.97 -4.52 13.44
C ALA A 340 15.97 -4.13 12.33
N HIS A 341 14.67 -4.34 12.54
CA HIS A 341 13.65 -4.03 11.52
C HIS A 341 13.51 -2.52 11.31
N VAL A 342 13.57 -1.73 12.39
CA VAL A 342 13.52 -0.26 12.29
C VAL A 342 14.80 0.25 11.64
N GLU A 343 15.97 -0.29 12.01
CA GLU A 343 17.24 0.07 11.38
C GLU A 343 17.31 -0.28 9.88
N PHE A 344 16.79 -1.43 9.46
CA PHE A 344 16.69 -1.79 8.05
C PHE A 344 15.77 -0.82 7.28
N LEU A 345 14.56 -0.60 7.80
CA LEU A 345 13.57 0.27 7.14
C LEU A 345 13.97 1.77 7.15
N ARG A 346 14.84 2.19 8.06
CA ARG A 346 15.36 3.57 8.16
C ARG A 346 16.04 4.05 6.87
N GLY A 347 16.72 3.17 6.13
CA GLY A 347 17.48 3.54 4.93
C GLY A 347 16.88 3.12 3.59
N VAL A 348 15.78 2.36 3.57
CA VAL A 348 15.06 2.06 2.30
C VAL A 348 14.06 3.16 1.99
N ALA A 349 13.93 3.51 0.71
CA ALA A 349 13.11 4.62 0.22
C ALA A 349 11.63 4.24 -0.08
N ASN A 350 11.25 2.96 0.06
CA ASN A 350 9.86 2.52 -0.07
C ASN A 350 8.93 3.24 0.95
N PRO A 351 7.65 3.51 0.61
CA PRO A 351 6.67 3.88 1.61
C PRO A 351 6.49 2.77 2.66
N LEU A 352 6.32 3.17 3.92
CA LEU A 352 6.37 2.29 5.09
C LEU A 352 5.05 2.31 5.88
N GLY A 353 4.63 1.14 6.35
CA GLY A 353 3.60 0.99 7.37
C GLY A 353 4.19 0.73 8.76
N ILE A 354 3.48 1.17 9.79
CA ILE A 354 3.77 0.85 11.20
C ILE A 354 2.49 0.27 11.80
N LYS A 355 2.53 -0.97 12.27
CA LYS A 355 1.41 -1.57 13.04
C LYS A 355 1.41 -1.00 14.46
N VAL A 356 0.23 -0.58 14.93
CA VAL A 356 0.07 0.13 16.21
C VAL A 356 -1.10 -0.43 17.00
N SER A 357 -0.83 -0.96 18.20
CA SER A 357 -1.85 -1.46 19.13
C SER A 357 -2.31 -0.43 20.16
N ASP A 358 -3.28 -0.83 20.99
CA ASP A 358 -3.76 -0.13 22.20
C ASP A 358 -2.66 0.14 23.24
N LYS A 359 -1.51 -0.52 23.12
CA LYS A 359 -0.34 -0.44 24.00
C LYS A 359 0.74 0.54 23.53
N MET A 360 0.55 1.20 22.38
CA MET A 360 1.52 2.17 21.88
C MET A 360 1.57 3.42 22.75
N ASP A 361 2.77 3.80 23.19
CA ASP A 361 3.01 5.12 23.79
C ASP A 361 3.01 6.22 22.71
N PRO A 362 2.31 7.35 22.90
CA PRO A 362 2.29 8.43 21.91
C PRO A 362 3.66 9.07 21.63
N ASN A 363 4.59 9.09 22.58
CA ASN A 363 5.92 9.66 22.38
C ASN A 363 6.86 8.65 21.70
N GLU A 364 6.73 7.36 21.99
CA GLU A 364 7.38 6.28 21.25
C GLU A 364 6.97 6.30 19.77
N LEU A 365 5.68 6.49 19.48
CA LEU A 365 5.18 6.64 18.11
C LEU A 365 5.83 7.82 17.38
N VAL A 366 5.87 9.01 18.00
CA VAL A 366 6.50 10.20 17.41
C VAL A 366 7.98 9.94 17.09
N LYS A 367 8.74 9.37 18.04
CA LYS A 367 10.15 9.01 17.82
C LYS A 367 10.34 7.99 16.69
N LEU A 368 9.46 7.00 16.58
CA LEU A 368 9.51 6.00 15.51
C LEU A 368 9.24 6.63 14.13
N ILE A 369 8.33 7.62 14.06
CA ILE A 369 8.07 8.40 12.85
C ILE A 369 9.30 9.27 12.51
N ASP A 370 9.93 9.93 13.48
CA ASP A 370 11.15 10.74 13.25
C ASP A 370 12.30 9.89 12.69
N ILE A 371 12.48 8.66 13.19
CA ILE A 371 13.50 7.72 12.69
C ILE A 371 13.21 7.29 11.24
N LEU A 372 11.95 7.02 10.89
CA LEU A 372 11.58 6.43 9.60
C LEU A 372 11.17 7.45 8.52
N ASN A 373 10.93 8.71 8.90
CA ASN A 373 10.57 9.82 8.03
C ASN A 373 11.20 11.17 8.49
N PRO A 374 12.54 11.26 8.57
CA PRO A 374 13.20 12.47 9.07
C PRO A 374 13.01 13.72 8.18
N GLN A 375 12.58 13.56 6.92
CA GLN A 375 12.20 14.67 6.03
C GLN A 375 10.71 15.03 6.11
N ASN A 376 9.92 14.35 6.95
CA ASN A 376 8.47 14.54 7.10
C ASN A 376 7.69 14.50 5.77
N LYS A 377 8.11 13.63 4.84
CA LYS A 377 7.49 13.49 3.52
C LYS A 377 6.08 12.91 3.66
N PRO A 378 5.02 13.53 3.11
CA PRO A 378 3.69 12.94 3.07
C PRO A 378 3.69 11.59 2.34
N GLY A 379 2.92 10.63 2.84
CA GLY A 379 2.81 9.29 2.24
C GLY A 379 3.92 8.30 2.61
N ARG A 380 5.06 8.78 3.11
CA ARG A 380 6.17 7.95 3.59
C ARG A 380 5.77 7.02 4.73
N ILE A 381 4.93 7.47 5.66
CA ILE A 381 4.49 6.70 6.83
C ILE A 381 2.98 6.51 6.83
N THR A 382 2.57 5.25 6.97
CA THR A 382 1.20 4.82 7.18
C THR A 382 1.06 4.20 8.58
N ILE A 383 0.24 4.80 9.45
CA ILE A 383 -0.03 4.27 10.80
C ILE A 383 -1.23 3.32 10.75
N ILE A 384 -0.97 2.03 10.96
CA ILE A 384 -1.95 0.94 10.82
C ILE A 384 -2.42 0.53 12.22
N THR A 385 -3.53 1.11 12.64
CA THR A 385 -4.12 1.00 13.99
C THR A 385 -4.93 -0.29 14.16
N ARG A 386 -4.68 -1.06 15.23
CA ARG A 386 -5.35 -2.35 15.51
C ARG A 386 -5.59 -2.55 17.01
N MET A 387 -6.74 -2.10 17.52
CA MET A 387 -6.98 -1.89 18.95
C MET A 387 -8.25 -2.56 19.48
N GLY A 388 -9.22 -2.86 18.61
CA GLY A 388 -10.61 -3.13 19.00
C GLY A 388 -11.39 -1.84 19.23
N ALA A 389 -12.71 -1.88 19.03
CA ALA A 389 -13.55 -0.67 18.95
C ALA A 389 -13.48 0.24 20.19
N GLU A 390 -13.50 -0.32 21.40
CA GLU A 390 -13.50 0.48 22.63
C GLU A 390 -12.12 1.12 22.90
N ASN A 391 -11.05 0.36 22.74
CA ASN A 391 -9.69 0.91 22.83
C ASN A 391 -9.42 1.94 21.73
N MET A 392 -9.99 1.78 20.53
CA MET A 392 -9.88 2.77 19.46
C MET A 392 -10.40 4.14 19.91
N ARG A 393 -11.58 4.19 20.53
CA ARG A 393 -12.17 5.44 21.06
C ARG A 393 -11.34 6.08 22.17
N VAL A 394 -10.67 5.27 23.00
CA VAL A 394 -9.88 5.77 24.14
C VAL A 394 -8.46 6.15 23.74
N LYS A 395 -7.78 5.34 22.92
CA LYS A 395 -6.32 5.42 22.69
C LYS A 395 -5.96 6.23 21.45
N LEU A 396 -6.69 6.08 20.34
CA LEU A 396 -6.36 6.76 19.10
C LEU A 396 -6.34 8.30 19.20
N PRO A 397 -7.24 8.98 19.95
CA PRO A 397 -7.17 10.44 20.14
C PRO A 397 -5.81 10.91 20.67
N HIS A 398 -5.20 10.18 21.61
CA HIS A 398 -3.91 10.55 22.18
C HIS A 398 -2.77 10.43 21.16
N LEU A 399 -2.81 9.41 20.29
CA LEU A 399 -1.84 9.21 19.22
C LEU A 399 -1.97 10.31 18.15
N ILE A 400 -3.19 10.59 17.67
CA ILE A 400 -3.45 11.65 16.69
C ILE A 400 -2.97 13.00 17.21
N ARG A 401 -3.28 13.34 18.47
CA ARG A 401 -2.84 14.60 19.09
C ARG A 401 -1.32 14.67 19.25
N ALA A 402 -0.63 13.55 19.52
CA ALA A 402 0.83 13.53 19.62
C ALA A 402 1.51 13.78 18.27
N VAL A 403 1.12 13.03 17.23
CA VAL A 403 1.63 13.19 15.85
C VAL A 403 1.30 14.58 15.28
N ARG A 404 0.13 15.14 15.62
CA ARG A 404 -0.22 16.52 15.28
C ARG A 404 0.70 17.55 15.97
N ARG A 405 1.04 17.35 17.25
CA ARG A 405 1.93 18.26 17.99
C ARG A 405 3.38 18.20 17.52
N SER A 406 3.85 17.07 17.00
CA SER A 406 5.18 16.97 16.36
C SER A 406 5.20 17.52 14.93
N GLY A 407 4.06 17.94 14.38
CA GLY A 407 3.96 18.44 13.00
C GLY A 407 4.14 17.36 11.93
N GLN A 408 4.12 16.08 12.32
CA GLN A 408 4.38 14.95 11.44
C GLN A 408 3.15 14.62 10.56
N ILE A 409 3.38 14.30 9.29
CA ILE A 409 2.35 13.95 8.31
C ILE A 409 2.37 12.43 8.09
N VAL A 410 1.25 11.77 8.38
CA VAL A 410 1.09 10.31 8.26
C VAL A 410 -0.28 9.94 7.68
N THR A 411 -0.35 8.82 6.98
CA THR A 411 -1.62 8.22 6.54
C THR A 411 -2.19 7.34 7.64
N TRP A 412 -3.34 7.70 8.23
CA TRP A 412 -3.99 6.88 9.25
C TRP A 412 -4.83 5.77 8.62
N VAL A 413 -4.69 4.55 9.12
CA VAL A 413 -5.34 3.35 8.58
C VAL A 413 -5.89 2.49 9.70
N SER A 414 -7.10 1.95 9.52
CA SER A 414 -7.69 0.95 10.42
C SER A 414 -7.37 -0.48 9.97
N ASP A 415 -6.80 -1.28 10.86
CA ASP A 415 -6.72 -2.74 10.78
C ASP A 415 -7.71 -3.33 11.80
N PRO A 416 -9.00 -3.43 11.44
CA PRO A 416 -10.05 -3.94 12.32
C PRO A 416 -9.99 -5.46 12.51
N MET A 417 -8.94 -6.12 12.02
CA MET A 417 -8.83 -7.58 11.98
C MET A 417 -8.03 -8.10 13.17
N HIS A 418 -6.82 -7.59 13.34
CA HIS A 418 -5.88 -8.08 14.35
C HIS A 418 -6.22 -7.63 15.78
N GLY A 419 -7.16 -6.70 15.97
CA GLY A 419 -7.71 -6.34 17.29
C GLY A 419 -8.79 -7.30 17.79
N ASN A 420 -9.58 -7.89 16.88
CA ASN A 420 -10.86 -8.55 17.20
C ASN A 420 -10.85 -10.08 17.07
N THR A 421 -9.69 -10.71 17.30
CA THR A 421 -9.54 -12.17 17.15
C THR A 421 -9.88 -12.89 18.46
N ILE A 422 -10.81 -13.84 18.40
CA ILE A 422 -11.27 -14.66 19.53
C ILE A 422 -11.04 -16.16 19.22
N LYS A 423 -11.17 -17.02 20.24
CA LYS A 423 -11.17 -18.48 20.09
C LYS A 423 -12.60 -19.00 20.23
N ALA A 424 -13.07 -19.76 19.24
CA ALA A 424 -14.37 -20.40 19.21
C ALA A 424 -14.41 -21.64 20.13
N PRO A 425 -15.60 -22.15 20.52
CA PRO A 425 -15.75 -23.36 21.33
C PRO A 425 -15.07 -24.60 20.71
N CYS A 426 -15.09 -24.72 19.38
CA CYS A 426 -14.40 -25.76 18.61
C CYS A 426 -12.87 -25.62 18.58
N GLY A 427 -12.30 -24.62 19.25
CA GLY A 427 -10.86 -24.38 19.36
C GLY A 427 -10.23 -23.58 18.21
N LEU A 428 -10.94 -23.41 17.08
CA LEU A 428 -10.53 -22.54 15.98
C LEU A 428 -10.49 -21.07 16.41
N LYS A 429 -9.65 -20.26 15.76
CA LYS A 429 -9.78 -18.79 15.85
C LYS A 429 -10.97 -18.34 15.01
N THR A 430 -11.62 -17.27 15.41
CA THR A 430 -12.55 -16.53 14.53
C THR A 430 -12.51 -15.03 14.88
N ARG A 431 -13.21 -14.22 14.09
CA ARG A 431 -13.38 -12.77 14.32
C ARG A 431 -14.86 -12.44 14.11
N PRO A 432 -15.56 -11.82 15.08
CA PRO A 432 -16.93 -11.38 14.88
C PRO A 432 -16.98 -10.22 13.88
N PHE A 433 -17.73 -10.38 12.79
CA PHE A 433 -17.90 -9.32 11.79
C PHE A 433 -18.44 -8.01 12.40
N ASP A 434 -19.28 -8.10 13.43
CA ASP A 434 -19.76 -6.94 14.17
C ASP A 434 -18.67 -6.19 14.94
N ALA A 435 -17.66 -6.88 15.47
CA ALA A 435 -16.52 -6.26 16.14
C ALA A 435 -15.62 -5.56 15.12
N ILE A 436 -15.36 -6.20 13.96
CA ILE A 436 -14.66 -5.60 12.82
C ILE A 436 -15.37 -4.32 12.37
N ARG A 437 -16.69 -4.38 12.17
CA ARG A 437 -17.54 -3.23 11.82
C ARG A 437 -17.52 -2.13 12.89
N ALA A 438 -17.54 -2.50 14.16
CA ALA A 438 -17.52 -1.55 15.28
C ALA A 438 -16.18 -0.79 15.37
N GLU A 439 -15.04 -1.45 15.11
CA GLU A 439 -13.72 -0.80 15.10
C GLU A 439 -13.56 0.16 13.92
N VAL A 440 -14.04 -0.20 12.73
CA VAL A 440 -14.07 0.73 11.59
C VAL A 440 -14.94 1.96 11.90
N ARG A 441 -16.12 1.76 12.51
CA ARG A 441 -16.97 2.90 12.94
C ARG A 441 -16.24 3.78 13.95
N ALA A 442 -15.66 3.19 15.00
CA ALA A 442 -14.88 3.91 16.02
C ALA A 442 -13.71 4.72 15.43
N PHE A 443 -12.99 4.15 14.46
CA PHE A 443 -11.90 4.82 13.76
C PHE A 443 -12.38 6.09 13.02
N PHE A 444 -13.48 6.01 12.28
CA PHE A 444 -14.08 7.19 11.64
C PHE A 444 -14.60 8.20 12.68
N ASP A 445 -15.29 7.74 13.73
CA ASP A 445 -15.82 8.61 14.79
C ASP A 445 -14.70 9.42 15.48
N VAL A 446 -13.58 8.78 15.79
CA VAL A 446 -12.40 9.44 16.38
C VAL A 446 -11.78 10.44 15.40
N HIS A 447 -11.62 10.09 14.12
CA HIS A 447 -11.08 11.01 13.13
C HIS A 447 -11.97 12.22 12.88
N ASP A 448 -13.29 12.05 12.97
CA ASP A 448 -14.28 13.13 12.90
C ASP A 448 -14.19 14.05 14.14
N GLN A 449 -14.14 13.48 15.36
CA GLN A 449 -13.96 14.23 16.61
C GLN A 449 -12.63 14.99 16.67
N GLU A 450 -11.55 14.38 16.19
CA GLU A 450 -10.22 14.99 16.19
C GLU A 450 -10.00 15.98 15.04
N GLY A 451 -10.89 16.08 14.05
CA GLY A 451 -10.64 16.88 12.85
C GLY A 451 -9.41 16.42 12.06
N SER A 452 -9.26 15.11 11.87
CA SER A 452 -8.14 14.47 11.14
C SER A 452 -8.66 13.55 10.04
N HIS A 453 -7.79 13.00 9.18
CA HIS A 453 -8.22 12.21 8.02
C HIS A 453 -8.16 10.69 8.29
N PRO A 454 -9.29 9.95 8.16
CA PRO A 454 -9.29 8.50 8.10
C PRO A 454 -8.78 8.09 6.70
N GLY A 455 -7.48 7.85 6.59
CA GLY A 455 -6.78 7.67 5.31
C GLY A 455 -6.95 6.30 4.66
N GLY A 456 -7.45 5.27 5.37
CA GLY A 456 -7.68 3.95 4.76
C GLY A 456 -8.09 2.82 5.70
N VAL A 457 -8.16 1.61 5.12
CA VAL A 457 -8.34 0.33 5.82
C VAL A 457 -7.33 -0.73 5.37
N HIS A 458 -7.01 -1.66 6.27
CA HIS A 458 -6.08 -2.78 6.08
C HIS A 458 -6.78 -4.08 6.51
N LEU A 459 -7.12 -4.93 5.55
CA LEU A 459 -8.00 -6.08 5.76
C LEU A 459 -7.33 -7.41 5.43
N GLU A 460 -7.69 -8.46 6.16
CA GLU A 460 -7.37 -9.85 5.81
C GLU A 460 -8.62 -10.47 5.19
N MET A 461 -8.55 -10.83 3.92
CA MET A 461 -9.70 -11.15 3.07
C MET A 461 -9.32 -12.08 1.92
N THR A 462 -10.28 -12.90 1.47
CA THR A 462 -10.11 -13.81 0.34
C THR A 462 -11.33 -13.76 -0.59
N GLY A 463 -11.09 -13.96 -1.89
CA GLY A 463 -12.16 -14.13 -2.88
C GLY A 463 -12.85 -15.51 -2.80
N GLN A 464 -12.31 -16.44 -2.02
CA GLN A 464 -12.85 -17.78 -1.80
C GLN A 464 -14.11 -17.76 -0.91
N ASN A 465 -14.93 -18.79 -1.03
CA ASN A 465 -16.17 -18.96 -0.26
C ASN A 465 -15.90 -19.64 1.10
N VAL A 466 -15.19 -18.94 2.00
CA VAL A 466 -14.73 -19.45 3.31
C VAL A 466 -15.67 -19.12 4.47
N THR A 467 -15.59 -19.91 5.54
CA THR A 467 -16.34 -19.72 6.80
C THR A 467 -15.39 -19.40 7.96
N GLU A 468 -14.50 -18.41 7.77
CA GLU A 468 -13.45 -18.10 8.75
C GLU A 468 -13.89 -17.07 9.81
N CYS A 469 -14.59 -15.99 9.41
CA CYS A 469 -15.16 -14.98 10.33
C CYS A 469 -16.66 -15.23 10.56
N ILE A 470 -17.11 -15.21 11.82
CA ILE A 470 -18.54 -15.32 12.17
C ILE A 470 -19.33 -14.03 11.92
N GLY A 471 -20.64 -14.17 11.68
CA GLY A 471 -21.56 -13.07 11.43
C GLY A 471 -21.56 -12.57 9.97
N GLY A 472 -22.00 -11.32 9.80
CA GLY A 472 -22.29 -10.71 8.50
C GLY A 472 -23.65 -11.15 7.93
N SER A 473 -24.01 -10.57 6.78
CA SER A 473 -25.32 -10.75 6.10
C SER A 473 -25.71 -12.19 5.75
N ARG A 474 -24.73 -13.08 5.54
CA ARG A 474 -24.97 -14.54 5.32
C ARG A 474 -24.84 -15.39 6.59
N THR A 475 -24.72 -14.74 7.76
CA THR A 475 -24.67 -15.30 9.12
C THR A 475 -23.87 -16.60 9.23
N VAL A 476 -22.54 -16.49 9.21
CA VAL A 476 -21.64 -17.60 9.56
C VAL A 476 -21.68 -17.80 11.09
N THR A 477 -22.00 -19.01 11.55
CA THR A 477 -22.03 -19.39 12.98
C THR A 477 -20.71 -20.04 13.44
N PHE A 478 -20.61 -20.40 14.72
CA PHE A 478 -19.47 -21.18 15.21
C PHE A 478 -19.41 -22.60 14.63
N ASP A 479 -20.56 -23.20 14.31
CA ASP A 479 -20.65 -24.56 13.77
C ASP A 479 -20.27 -24.61 12.28
N ASP A 480 -20.52 -23.52 11.56
CA ASP A 480 -20.11 -23.35 10.16
C ASP A 480 -18.58 -23.27 9.99
N LEU A 481 -17.83 -22.93 11.05
CA LEU A 481 -16.38 -22.68 10.96
C LEU A 481 -15.65 -23.88 10.36
N SER A 482 -15.92 -25.10 10.84
CA SER A 482 -15.27 -26.32 10.34
C SER A 482 -15.59 -26.68 8.90
N SER A 483 -16.60 -26.06 8.27
CA SER A 483 -17.01 -26.36 6.90
C SER A 483 -15.93 -26.00 5.87
N ARG A 484 -15.36 -24.78 5.99
CA ARG A 484 -14.43 -24.19 5.01
C ARG A 484 -13.42 -23.24 5.68
N TYR A 485 -12.75 -23.74 6.71
CA TYR A 485 -11.63 -23.06 7.36
C TYR A 485 -10.31 -23.42 6.65
N HIS A 486 -9.83 -22.54 5.77
CA HIS A 486 -8.66 -22.82 4.92
C HIS A 486 -7.37 -22.15 5.41
N THR A 487 -7.48 -21.04 6.16
CA THR A 487 -6.33 -20.35 6.76
C THR A 487 -5.62 -21.19 7.84
N HIS A 488 -4.29 -21.29 7.76
CA HIS A 488 -3.46 -21.83 8.84
C HIS A 488 -3.04 -20.79 9.89
N CYS A 489 -3.41 -19.51 9.73
CA CYS A 489 -2.96 -18.43 10.61
C CYS A 489 -4.11 -17.71 11.34
N ASP A 490 -4.67 -16.65 10.75
CA ASP A 490 -5.79 -15.90 11.30
C ASP A 490 -6.97 -15.82 10.30
N PRO A 491 -8.21 -15.61 10.79
CA PRO A 491 -9.45 -15.72 10.00
C PRO A 491 -9.66 -14.58 9.00
N ARG A 492 -9.85 -14.88 7.71
CA ARG A 492 -10.09 -13.89 6.65
C ARG A 492 -11.57 -13.54 6.53
N LEU A 493 -11.88 -12.32 6.09
CA LEU A 493 -13.21 -11.98 5.57
C LEU A 493 -13.44 -12.75 4.26
N ASN A 494 -14.62 -13.35 4.09
CA ASN A 494 -15.03 -13.86 2.79
C ASN A 494 -15.52 -12.72 1.87
N ALA A 495 -15.79 -13.05 0.60
CA ALA A 495 -16.19 -12.05 -0.40
C ALA A 495 -17.45 -11.24 -0.01
N SER A 496 -18.48 -11.88 0.58
CA SER A 496 -19.71 -11.20 0.99
C SER A 496 -19.46 -10.21 2.14
N GLN A 497 -18.76 -10.66 3.19
CA GLN A 497 -18.39 -9.81 4.33
C GLN A 497 -17.49 -8.63 3.91
N SER A 498 -16.56 -8.87 2.96
CA SER A 498 -15.67 -7.84 2.41
C SER A 498 -16.45 -6.74 1.69
N LEU A 499 -17.43 -7.09 0.85
CA LEU A 499 -18.28 -6.11 0.16
C LEU A 499 -19.22 -5.38 1.11
N GLU A 500 -19.81 -6.07 2.09
CA GLU A 500 -20.64 -5.47 3.14
C GLU A 500 -19.86 -4.39 3.90
N LEU A 501 -18.61 -4.67 4.27
CA LEU A 501 -17.73 -3.70 4.92
C LEU A 501 -17.37 -2.51 3.99
N ALA A 502 -17.17 -2.76 2.69
CA ALA A 502 -16.91 -1.70 1.71
C ALA A 502 -18.09 -0.71 1.60
N PHE A 503 -19.34 -1.19 1.59
CA PHE A 503 -20.51 -0.31 1.58
C PHE A 503 -20.60 0.55 2.84
N ILE A 504 -20.33 -0.02 4.02
CA ILE A 504 -20.34 0.69 5.30
C ILE A 504 -19.26 1.80 5.33
N ILE A 505 -18.06 1.53 4.83
CA ILE A 505 -16.99 2.52 4.73
C ILE A 505 -17.36 3.62 3.71
N ALA A 506 -17.90 3.23 2.55
CA ALA A 506 -18.30 4.17 1.51
C ALA A 506 -19.39 5.15 1.99
N GLU A 507 -20.35 4.67 2.78
CA GLU A 507 -21.38 5.51 3.43
C GLU A 507 -20.75 6.56 4.37
N ARG A 508 -19.78 6.15 5.21
CA ARG A 508 -19.06 7.08 6.11
C ARG A 508 -18.27 8.13 5.34
N LEU A 509 -17.55 7.75 4.30
CA LEU A 509 -16.83 8.66 3.41
C LEU A 509 -17.79 9.68 2.77
N ARG A 510 -18.94 9.21 2.24
CA ARG A 510 -19.97 10.08 1.65
C ARG A 510 -20.53 11.09 2.65
N LYS A 511 -20.89 10.63 3.86
CA LYS A 511 -21.47 11.47 4.91
C LYS A 511 -20.52 12.61 5.30
N ARG A 512 -19.22 12.29 5.45
CA ARG A 512 -18.16 13.26 5.75
C ARG A 512 -17.99 14.30 4.65
N ARG A 513 -18.06 13.89 3.37
CA ARG A 513 -17.93 14.80 2.22
C ARG A 513 -19.13 15.75 2.08
N ILE A 514 -20.34 15.28 2.40
CA ILE A 514 -21.58 16.07 2.33
C ILE A 514 -21.74 16.99 3.55
N THR A 515 -21.18 16.61 4.70
CA THR A 515 -21.27 17.37 5.97
C THR A 515 -19.91 17.97 6.33
N PRO A 516 -19.49 19.09 5.69
CA PRO A 516 -18.20 19.71 6.01
C PRO A 516 -18.15 20.16 7.48
N THR A 517 -16.95 20.10 8.05
CA THR A 517 -16.68 20.15 9.51
C THR A 517 -17.08 21.45 10.22
N SER A 518 -17.61 22.45 9.49
CA SER A 518 -18.07 23.73 10.04
C SER A 518 -19.25 23.63 11.01
N GLN A 519 -19.94 22.49 11.08
CA GLN A 519 -21.03 22.25 12.06
C GLN A 519 -20.56 21.61 13.38
N PHE A 520 -19.29 21.18 13.50
CA PHE A 520 -18.74 20.62 14.74
C PHE A 520 -17.89 21.65 15.49
N SER A 521 -18.48 22.80 15.85
CA SER A 521 -17.89 23.72 16.83
C SER A 521 -18.23 23.27 18.26
N PRO A 522 -17.31 23.34 19.25
CA PRO A 522 -17.54 22.85 20.62
C PRO A 522 -18.61 23.59 21.46
N ASN A 523 -19.35 24.54 20.89
CA ASN A 523 -20.22 25.48 21.63
C ASN A 523 -21.71 25.07 21.65
N SER A 524 -22.06 23.81 21.36
CA SER A 524 -23.46 23.33 21.36
C SER A 524 -23.82 22.35 22.50
N MET A 525 -22.93 22.12 23.47
CA MET A 525 -23.33 21.60 24.79
C MET A 525 -23.53 22.77 25.75
N GLY A 526 -24.74 23.32 25.74
CA GLY A 526 -25.25 24.24 26.75
C GLY A 526 -26.50 23.65 27.39
N LEU A 527 -26.56 23.74 28.73
CA LEU A 527 -27.50 23.09 29.67
C LEU A 527 -27.17 21.61 29.98
#